data_AF-A0A5P2X2G7-F1
#
_entry.id   AF-A0A5P2X2G7-F1
#
_cell.length_a   1.000
_cell.length_b   1.000
_cell.length_c   1.000
_cell.angle_alpha   90.00
_cell.angle_beta   90.00
_cell.angle_gamma   90.00
#
_symmetry.space_group_name_H-M   'P 1'
#
loop_
_entity.id
_entity.type
_entity.pdbx_description
1 polymer ?
#
loop_
_entity_poly.entity_id
_entity_poly.type
_entity_poly.pdbx_seq_one_letter_code
_entity_poly.pdbx_strand_id
1 'polypeptide(L)'
;MRNDTGTTHDWRATAHCRNEDPELFFPNGTTGPWTLRIEQAKAACRRCPVADACLRYALNEGISDGIFGGLTEDERRSLRRSVQRGATAPEQLVDAADRTRAPHRERTLHTIVEDNTIRLFGGHLAWTGSEQTYLGGSRYSPRQAAFVADRGRRPEGPVLTNCGVKECVLPAHLTDQPERGYCGTRNGYLRHRKNGEEACKPCRKANTDADNRLRRTGTTKKKPAA
;
A
#
# COMPACT_ATOMS: atom_id res chain seq x y z
N MET A 1 29.81 39.26 25.71
CA MET A 1 30.85 38.93 24.72
C MET A 1 31.27 37.49 24.91
N ARG A 2 30.85 36.59 24.01
CA ARG A 2 31.54 35.31 23.76
C ARG A 2 31.78 35.27 22.26
N ASN A 3 33.04 35.49 21.89
CA ASN A 3 33.56 35.24 20.55
C ASN A 3 33.67 33.73 20.40
N ASP A 4 33.04 33.17 19.36
CA ASP A 4 33.38 31.85 18.86
C ASP A 4 33.68 31.98 17.36
N THR A 5 34.97 32.11 17.07
CA THR A 5 35.53 32.06 15.72
C THR A 5 35.66 30.59 15.32
N GLY A 6 34.56 30.02 14.85
CA GLY A 6 34.54 28.77 14.13
C GLY A 6 33.45 28.90 13.08
N THR A 7 33.82 28.94 11.80
CA THR A 7 32.88 29.07 10.69
C THR A 7 31.94 27.86 10.67
N THR A 8 30.86 27.90 11.45
CA THR A 8 29.68 27.06 11.21
C THR A 8 29.16 27.48 9.86
N HIS A 9 29.55 26.74 8.82
CA HIS A 9 29.11 26.98 7.46
C HIS A 9 27.57 27.05 7.47
N ASP A 10 27.01 28.23 7.20
CA ASP A 10 25.55 28.41 7.21
C ASP A 10 24.98 27.46 6.16
N TRP A 11 24.27 26.43 6.61
CA TRP A 11 23.72 25.39 5.73
C TRP A 11 22.83 25.99 4.63
N ARG A 12 22.22 27.17 4.90
CA ARG A 12 21.43 27.91 3.91
C ARG A 12 22.25 28.34 2.70
N ALA A 13 23.57 28.52 2.83
CA ALA A 13 24.46 28.87 1.72
C ALA A 13 24.48 27.78 0.64
N THR A 14 24.30 26.52 1.02
CA THR A 14 24.28 25.36 0.12
C THR A 14 22.88 24.90 -0.30
N ALA A 15 21.83 25.65 0.06
CA ALA A 15 20.46 25.30 -0.26
C ALA A 15 20.16 25.46 -1.77
N HIS A 16 19.67 24.40 -2.41
CA HIS A 16 19.35 24.41 -3.84
C HIS A 16 18.19 25.35 -4.21
N CYS A 17 17.22 25.58 -3.30
CA CYS A 17 16.09 26.46 -3.53
C CYS A 17 16.46 27.92 -3.79
N ARG A 18 17.72 28.33 -3.52
CA ARG A 18 18.24 29.66 -3.85
C ARG A 18 18.22 29.99 -5.35
N ASN A 19 18.20 28.96 -6.19
CA ASN A 19 18.19 29.09 -7.65
C ASN A 19 16.79 28.89 -8.25
N GLU A 20 15.77 28.79 -7.42
CA GLU A 20 14.38 28.54 -7.80
C GLU A 20 13.52 29.79 -7.49
N ASP A 21 12.32 29.87 -8.09
CA ASP A 21 11.35 30.92 -7.76
C ASP A 21 10.87 30.78 -6.29
N PRO A 22 11.01 31.80 -5.43
CA PRO A 22 10.53 31.74 -4.04
C PRO A 22 9.05 31.36 -3.92
N GLU A 23 8.20 31.85 -4.84
CA GLU A 23 6.76 31.58 -4.84
C GLU A 23 6.46 30.08 -5.05
N LEU A 24 7.42 29.28 -5.52
CA LEU A 24 7.27 27.84 -5.63
C LEU A 24 7.07 27.19 -4.26
N PHE A 25 7.75 27.72 -3.23
CA PHE A 25 7.75 27.18 -1.87
C PHE A 25 6.63 27.75 -1.00
N PHE A 26 5.85 28.72 -1.48
CA PHE A 26 4.73 29.33 -0.76
C PHE A 26 3.43 29.20 -1.57
N PRO A 27 2.89 27.97 -1.75
CA PRO A 27 1.65 27.77 -2.50
C PRO A 27 0.44 28.34 -1.73
N ASN A 28 -0.47 29.00 -2.45
CA ASN A 28 -1.70 29.60 -1.88
C ASN A 28 -2.84 28.59 -1.69
N GLY A 29 -2.57 27.30 -1.82
CA GLY A 29 -3.55 26.23 -1.67
C GLY A 29 -2.90 24.84 -1.69
N THR A 30 -3.70 23.81 -1.41
CA THR A 30 -3.23 22.42 -1.31
C THR A 30 -3.86 21.47 -2.34
N THR A 31 -4.84 21.96 -3.10
CA THR A 31 -5.65 21.16 -4.03
C THR A 31 -5.59 21.70 -5.46
N GLY A 32 -5.96 20.85 -6.42
CA GLY A 32 -6.07 21.24 -7.82
C GLY A 32 -4.71 21.68 -8.42
N PRO A 33 -4.63 22.86 -9.06
CA PRO A 33 -3.38 23.35 -9.66
C PRO A 33 -2.20 23.44 -8.67
N TRP A 34 -2.50 23.65 -7.38
CA TRP A 34 -1.48 23.77 -6.35
C TRP A 34 -0.77 22.45 -6.03
N THR A 35 -1.41 21.31 -6.27
CA THR A 35 -0.81 20.00 -6.04
C THR A 35 0.43 19.79 -6.91
N LEU A 36 0.42 20.26 -8.16
CA LEU A 36 1.58 20.18 -9.05
C LEU A 36 2.72 21.09 -8.55
N ARG A 37 2.39 22.31 -8.11
CA ARG A 37 3.37 23.27 -7.56
C ARG A 37 4.01 22.75 -6.29
N ILE A 38 3.22 22.14 -5.40
CA ILE A 38 3.72 21.46 -4.19
C ILE A 38 4.68 20.34 -4.57
N GLU A 39 4.33 19.49 -5.54
CA GLU A 39 5.24 18.40 -5.96
C GLU A 39 6.53 18.91 -6.61
N GLN A 40 6.47 20.01 -7.35
CA GLN A 40 7.66 20.67 -7.91
C GLN A 40 8.58 21.18 -6.78
N ALA A 41 8.03 21.87 -5.78
CA ALA A 41 8.80 22.32 -4.62
C ALA A 41 9.40 21.14 -3.83
N LYS A 42 8.62 20.10 -3.56
CA LYS A 42 9.09 18.88 -2.91
C LYS A 42 10.19 18.19 -3.73
N ALA A 43 10.09 18.19 -5.06
CA ALA A 43 11.11 17.63 -5.95
C ALA A 43 12.45 18.36 -5.85
N ALA A 44 12.44 19.69 -5.72
CA ALA A 44 13.64 20.47 -5.46
C ALA A 44 14.23 20.13 -4.08
N CYS A 45 13.39 20.03 -3.04
CA CYS A 45 13.85 19.66 -1.70
C CYS A 45 14.44 18.25 -1.62
N ARG A 46 13.91 17.27 -2.37
CA ARG A 46 14.44 15.88 -2.41
C ARG A 46 15.90 15.78 -2.84
N ARG A 47 16.37 16.73 -3.65
CA ARG A 47 17.75 16.75 -4.16
C ARG A 47 18.64 17.69 -3.34
N CYS A 48 18.08 18.39 -2.37
CA CYS A 48 18.77 19.43 -1.62
C CYS A 48 19.60 18.81 -0.48
N PRO A 49 20.92 19.07 -0.41
CA PRO A 49 21.81 18.46 0.60
C PRO A 49 21.51 18.91 2.03
N VAL A 50 20.74 19.98 2.19
CA VAL A 50 20.41 20.60 3.48
C VAL A 50 18.95 20.48 3.86
N ALA A 51 18.21 19.57 3.21
CA ALA A 51 16.78 19.41 3.45
C ALA A 51 16.45 19.09 4.93
N ASP A 52 17.29 18.31 5.61
CA ASP A 52 17.06 17.94 7.01
C ASP A 52 17.38 19.07 7.98
N ALA A 53 18.45 19.82 7.73
CA ALA A 53 18.76 21.04 8.48
C ALA A 53 17.63 22.07 8.33
N CYS A 54 17.11 22.22 7.11
CA CYS A 54 15.97 23.07 6.78
C CYS A 54 14.71 22.66 7.54
N LEU A 55 14.39 21.36 7.57
CA LEU A 55 13.23 20.87 8.30
C LEU A 55 13.37 21.10 9.80
N ARG A 56 14.52 20.75 10.40
CA ARG A 56 14.77 20.95 11.84
C ARG A 56 14.62 22.42 12.22
N TYR A 57 15.17 23.32 11.41
CA TYR A 57 15.00 24.76 11.60
C TYR A 57 13.52 25.16 11.59
N ALA A 58 12.76 24.75 10.57
CA ALA A 58 11.33 25.08 10.49
C ALA A 58 10.49 24.46 11.62
N LEU A 59 10.87 23.29 12.13
CA LEU A 59 10.21 22.68 13.29
C LEU A 59 10.51 23.44 14.58
N ASN A 60 11.77 23.80 14.81
CA ASN A 60 12.22 24.48 16.02
C ASN A 60 11.68 25.91 16.12
N GLU A 61 11.75 26.68 15.03
CA GLU A 61 11.27 28.06 14.98
C GLU A 61 9.75 28.18 14.84
N GLY A 62 9.04 27.05 14.74
CA GLY A 62 7.59 27.08 14.66
C GLY A 62 7.02 27.52 13.31
N ILE A 63 7.85 27.70 12.27
CA ILE A 63 7.45 28.23 10.94
C ILE A 63 6.26 27.46 10.36
N SER A 64 5.13 28.16 10.18
CA SER A 64 3.87 27.61 9.68
C SER A 64 3.81 27.63 8.16
N ASP A 65 4.17 28.73 7.53
CA ASP A 65 3.83 28.94 6.12
C ASP A 65 4.87 28.31 5.19
N GLY A 66 4.44 27.85 4.01
CA GLY A 66 5.32 27.34 2.95
C GLY A 66 5.87 25.93 3.15
N ILE A 67 6.76 25.54 2.24
CA ILE A 67 7.37 24.20 2.13
C ILE A 67 8.82 24.27 2.63
N PHE A 68 9.11 23.53 3.69
CA PHE A 68 10.43 23.51 4.35
C PHE A 68 10.92 22.08 4.48
N GLY A 69 12.18 21.85 4.07
CA GLY A 69 12.76 20.51 4.05
C GLY A 69 11.93 19.49 3.27
N GLY A 70 11.19 19.95 2.26
CA GLY A 70 10.31 19.12 1.43
C GLY A 70 9.01 18.69 2.08
N LEU A 71 8.57 19.35 3.16
CA LEU A 71 7.28 19.12 3.80
C LEU A 71 6.42 20.39 3.75
N THR A 72 5.13 20.23 3.46
CA THR A 72 4.12 21.29 3.58
C THR A 72 3.85 21.64 5.04
N GLU A 73 3.14 22.74 5.28
CA GLU A 73 2.68 23.13 6.62
C GLU A 73 1.96 21.98 7.34
N ASP A 74 0.95 21.38 6.69
CA ASP A 74 0.10 20.35 7.29
C ASP A 74 0.87 19.06 7.57
N GLU A 75 1.86 18.74 6.74
CA GLU A 75 2.79 17.63 6.95
C GLU A 75 3.67 17.88 8.17
N ARG A 76 4.28 19.07 8.29
CA ARG A 76 5.06 19.46 9.48
C ARG A 76 4.20 19.45 10.74
N ARG A 77 2.98 19.97 10.66
CA ARG A 77 2.01 19.96 11.77
C ARG A 77 1.65 18.54 12.20
N SER A 78 1.43 17.64 11.25
CA SER A 78 1.15 16.22 11.51
C SER A 78 2.34 15.52 12.15
N LEU A 79 3.56 15.83 11.70
CA LEU A 79 4.79 15.30 12.28
C LEU A 79 4.98 15.76 13.73
N ARG A 80 4.78 17.05 14.03
CA ARG A 80 4.80 17.59 15.41
C ARG A 80 3.79 16.88 16.32
N ARG A 81 2.56 16.66 15.84
CA ARG A 81 1.53 15.92 16.58
C ARG A 81 1.89 14.44 16.80
N SER A 82 2.57 13.81 15.84
CA SER A 82 3.03 12.41 15.98
C SER A 82 4.04 12.28 17.13
N VAL A 83 5.00 13.20 17.21
CA VAL A 83 5.98 13.25 18.31
C VAL A 83 5.32 13.57 19.64
N GLN A 84 4.42 14.55 19.70
CA GLN A 84 3.69 14.90 20.93
C GLN A 84 2.85 13.73 21.49
N ARG A 85 2.35 12.85 20.62
CA ARG A 85 1.58 11.65 21.02
C ARG A 85 2.46 10.43 21.31
N GLY A 86 3.78 10.54 21.19
CA GLY A 86 4.70 9.41 21.36
C GLY A 86 4.63 8.36 20.24
N ALA A 87 3.95 8.65 19.13
CA ALA A 87 3.87 7.74 17.97
C ALA A 87 5.14 7.77 17.10
N THR A 88 5.98 8.80 17.26
CA THR A 88 7.28 8.92 16.59
C THR A 88 8.27 9.46 17.60
N ALA A 89 9.38 8.77 17.80
CA ALA A 89 10.42 9.24 18.71
C ALA A 89 11.20 10.41 18.08
N PRO A 90 11.70 11.39 18.85
CA PRO A 90 12.43 12.55 18.31
C PRO A 90 13.61 12.17 17.41
N GLU A 91 14.30 11.08 17.74
CA GLU A 91 15.42 10.53 16.95
C GLU A 91 14.98 10.01 15.58
N GLN A 92 13.70 9.65 15.41
CA GLN A 92 13.13 9.13 14.16
C GLN A 92 12.53 10.24 13.27
N LEU A 93 12.68 11.52 13.65
CA LEU A 93 12.09 12.65 12.93
C LEU A 93 12.55 12.75 11.48
N VAL A 94 13.84 12.50 11.22
CA VAL A 94 14.40 12.55 9.86
C VAL A 94 13.82 11.43 9.00
N ASP A 95 13.79 10.20 9.50
CA ASP A 95 13.21 9.07 8.76
C ASP A 95 11.72 9.29 8.45
N ALA A 96 10.97 9.84 9.40
CA ALA A 96 9.56 10.18 9.21
C ALA A 96 9.38 11.30 8.18
N ALA A 97 10.29 12.28 8.19
CA ALA A 97 10.32 13.34 7.20
C ALA A 97 10.68 12.83 5.80
N ASP A 98 11.67 11.95 5.66
CA ASP A 98 12.06 11.39 4.37
C ASP A 98 10.93 10.57 3.74
N ARG A 99 10.20 9.79 4.54
CA ARG A 99 8.98 9.11 4.07
C ARG A 99 7.92 10.08 3.56
N THR A 100 7.82 11.26 4.17
CA THR A 100 6.83 12.29 3.80
C THR A 100 7.29 13.13 2.60
N ARG A 101 8.61 13.34 2.47
CA ARG A 101 9.28 14.06 1.39
C ARG A 101 9.34 13.24 0.10
N ALA A 102 9.33 11.91 0.21
CA ALA A 102 9.29 10.99 -0.91
C ALA A 102 8.24 11.45 -1.95
N PRO A 103 8.53 11.31 -3.26
CA PRO A 103 7.59 11.74 -4.29
C PRO A 103 6.22 11.16 -4.01
N HIS A 104 5.17 11.96 -4.21
CA HIS A 104 3.82 11.42 -4.29
C HIS A 104 3.76 10.56 -5.56
N ARG A 105 4.26 9.32 -5.47
CA ARG A 105 4.03 8.32 -6.48
C ARG A 105 2.53 8.12 -6.57
N GLU A 106 2.00 8.10 -7.80
CA GLU A 106 0.58 7.88 -8.02
C GLU A 106 0.16 6.67 -7.19
N ARG A 107 -0.83 6.87 -6.33
CA ARG A 107 -1.30 5.81 -5.47
C ARG A 107 -1.98 4.79 -6.35
N THR A 108 -1.26 3.74 -6.70
CA THR A 108 -1.75 2.58 -7.45
C THR A 108 -1.76 1.36 -6.53
N LEU A 109 -2.44 0.28 -6.93
CA LEU A 109 -2.39 -0.97 -6.16
C LEU A 109 -0.97 -1.53 -6.09
N HIS A 110 -0.13 -1.31 -7.12
CA HIS A 110 1.28 -1.70 -7.11
C HIS A 110 2.03 -1.00 -5.98
N THR A 111 1.96 0.33 -5.93
CA THR A 111 2.62 1.13 -4.89
C THR A 111 2.08 0.81 -3.49
N ILE A 112 0.77 0.60 -3.34
CA ILE A 112 0.17 0.17 -2.08
C ILE A 112 0.79 -1.15 -1.61
N VAL A 113 0.97 -2.12 -2.50
CA VAL A 113 1.55 -3.42 -2.14
C VAL A 113 3.02 -3.28 -1.76
N GLU A 114 3.80 -2.52 -2.52
CA GLU A 114 5.21 -2.26 -2.20
C GLU A 114 5.39 -1.58 -0.83
N ASP A 115 4.59 -0.57 -0.50
CA ASP A 115 4.71 0.17 0.77
C ASP A 115 4.29 -0.65 2.00
N ASN A 116 3.47 -1.68 1.79
CA ASN A 116 2.84 -2.44 2.87
C ASN A 116 3.27 -3.90 2.88
N THR A 117 4.43 -4.23 2.30
CA THR A 117 4.94 -5.60 2.32
C THR A 117 6.40 -5.69 2.70
N ILE A 118 6.73 -6.80 3.36
CA ILE A 118 8.10 -7.21 3.66
C ILE A 118 8.37 -8.60 3.07
N ARG A 119 9.57 -8.78 2.52
CA ARG A 119 10.04 -10.09 2.07
C ARG A 119 10.43 -10.92 3.29
N LEU A 120 9.85 -12.10 3.41
CA LEU A 120 10.23 -13.06 4.44
C LEU A 120 11.21 -14.09 3.89
N PHE A 121 12.01 -14.68 4.77
CA PHE A 121 12.83 -15.85 4.45
C PHE A 121 11.92 -16.99 3.94
N GLY A 122 12.39 -17.74 2.94
CA GLY A 122 11.59 -18.80 2.30
C GLY A 122 10.70 -18.33 1.13
N GLY A 123 10.88 -17.11 0.62
CA GLY A 123 10.23 -16.67 -0.62
C GLY A 123 8.81 -16.15 -0.45
N HIS A 124 8.38 -15.81 0.77
CA HIS A 124 7.06 -15.22 1.03
C HIS A 124 7.10 -13.69 1.02
N LEU A 125 5.93 -13.09 0.83
CA LEU A 125 5.72 -11.64 0.92
C LEU A 125 4.60 -11.40 1.94
N ALA A 126 4.94 -10.85 3.11
CA ALA A 126 4.00 -10.61 4.19
C ALA A 126 3.46 -9.18 4.14
N TRP A 127 2.16 -9.03 4.39
CA TRP A 127 1.53 -7.73 4.52
C TRP A 127 1.78 -7.11 5.91
N THR A 128 2.13 -5.82 5.95
CA THR A 128 2.41 -5.05 7.17
C THR A 128 1.50 -3.84 7.35
N GLY A 129 0.62 -3.57 6.39
CA GLY A 129 -0.35 -2.47 6.43
C GLY A 129 -1.66 -2.82 7.12
N SER A 130 -2.66 -1.96 6.97
CA SER A 130 -4.03 -2.21 7.44
C SER A 130 -4.68 -3.39 6.72
N GLU A 131 -5.60 -4.11 7.38
CA GLU A 131 -6.34 -5.23 6.78
C GLU A 131 -7.27 -4.84 5.61
N GLN A 132 -7.46 -3.54 5.38
CA GLN A 132 -8.26 -3.00 4.28
C GLN A 132 -7.54 -1.81 3.68
N THR A 133 -7.48 -1.75 2.35
CA THR A 133 -6.98 -0.58 1.61
C THR A 133 -8.03 -0.06 0.63
N TYR A 134 -8.08 1.25 0.46
CA TYR A 134 -9.00 1.93 -0.43
C TYR A 134 -8.24 2.58 -1.59
N LEU A 135 -8.71 2.38 -2.82
CA LEU A 135 -8.20 3.06 -4.00
C LEU A 135 -9.31 3.32 -5.02
N GLY A 136 -9.41 4.56 -5.51
CA GLY A 136 -10.42 4.95 -6.51
C GLY A 136 -11.85 4.63 -6.07
N GLY A 137 -12.17 4.87 -4.79
CA GLY A 137 -13.46 4.52 -4.18
C GLY A 137 -13.71 3.02 -3.98
N SER A 138 -12.80 2.14 -4.39
CA SER A 138 -12.92 0.69 -4.23
C SER A 138 -12.12 0.20 -3.02
N ARG A 139 -12.68 -0.78 -2.30
CA ARG A 139 -12.05 -1.44 -1.17
C ARG A 139 -11.39 -2.76 -1.60
N TYR A 140 -10.17 -3.00 -1.14
CA TYR A 140 -9.40 -4.21 -1.40
C TYR A 140 -8.88 -4.80 -0.09
N SER A 141 -8.95 -6.12 0.05
CA SER A 141 -8.12 -6.84 1.02
C SER A 141 -6.65 -6.87 0.54
N PRO A 142 -5.67 -7.13 1.43
CA PRO A 142 -4.26 -7.25 1.06
C PRO A 142 -4.01 -8.19 -0.13
N ARG A 143 -4.64 -9.37 -0.12
CA ARG A 143 -4.53 -10.35 -1.21
C ARG A 143 -5.19 -9.86 -2.50
N GLN A 144 -6.32 -9.15 -2.41
CA GLN A 144 -6.95 -8.57 -3.60
C GLN A 144 -6.08 -7.46 -4.19
N ALA A 145 -5.48 -6.60 -3.36
CA ALA A 145 -4.58 -5.55 -3.82
C ALA A 145 -3.38 -6.15 -4.57
N ALA A 146 -2.70 -7.15 -3.97
CA ALA A 146 -1.58 -7.84 -4.60
C ALA A 146 -1.97 -8.60 -5.87
N PHE A 147 -3.13 -9.27 -5.88
CA PHE A 147 -3.63 -9.96 -7.07
C PHE A 147 -3.88 -9.00 -8.23
N VAL A 148 -4.54 -7.87 -7.98
CA VAL A 148 -4.85 -6.90 -9.05
C VAL A 148 -3.57 -6.20 -9.52
N ALA A 149 -2.64 -5.89 -8.60
CA ALA A 149 -1.36 -5.29 -8.95
C ALA A 149 -0.55 -6.20 -9.90
N ASP A 150 -0.60 -7.52 -9.70
CA ASP A 150 0.11 -8.51 -10.53
C ASP A 150 -0.64 -8.84 -11.83
N ARG A 151 -1.93 -9.14 -11.75
CA ARG A 151 -2.71 -9.64 -12.90
C ARG A 151 -3.33 -8.54 -13.77
N GLY A 152 -3.33 -7.30 -13.30
CA GLY A 152 -3.98 -6.17 -13.99
C GLY A 152 -5.50 -6.29 -14.11
N ARG A 153 -6.14 -7.26 -13.44
CA ARG A 153 -7.58 -7.52 -13.47
C ARG A 153 -8.15 -7.75 -12.08
N ARG A 154 -9.45 -7.50 -11.89
CA ARG A 154 -10.15 -7.85 -10.65
C ARG A 154 -10.28 -9.38 -10.52
N PRO A 155 -10.16 -9.92 -9.29
CA PRO A 155 -10.38 -11.34 -9.05
C PRO A 155 -11.86 -11.69 -9.15
N GLU A 156 -12.13 -12.88 -9.66
CA GLU A 156 -13.46 -13.49 -9.56
C GLU A 156 -13.55 -14.31 -8.27
N GLY A 157 -14.48 -13.93 -7.38
CA GLY A 157 -14.63 -14.57 -6.08
C GLY A 157 -13.48 -14.27 -5.09
N PRO A 158 -13.31 -15.07 -4.03
CA PRO A 158 -12.27 -14.83 -3.03
C PRO A 158 -10.88 -15.08 -3.60
N VAL A 159 -9.90 -14.26 -3.23
CA VAL A 159 -8.48 -14.52 -3.47
C VAL A 159 -7.93 -15.35 -2.32
N LEU A 160 -7.43 -16.54 -2.63
CA LEU A 160 -6.90 -17.48 -1.65
C LEU A 160 -5.42 -17.73 -1.91
N THR A 161 -4.68 -17.96 -0.83
CA THR A 161 -3.29 -18.41 -0.85
C THR A 161 -3.22 -19.92 -1.02
N ASN A 162 -2.21 -20.42 -1.76
CA ASN A 162 -1.89 -21.86 -1.85
C ASN A 162 -0.69 -22.28 -0.97
N CYS A 163 -0.11 -21.37 -0.18
CA CYS A 163 1.16 -21.58 0.52
C CYS A 163 1.06 -21.76 2.06
N GLY A 164 -0.14 -21.72 2.65
CA GLY A 164 -0.36 -21.92 4.09
C GLY A 164 0.09 -20.75 5.01
N VAL A 165 0.89 -19.80 4.52
CA VAL A 165 1.30 -18.62 5.28
C VAL A 165 0.15 -17.61 5.33
N LYS A 166 -0.39 -17.39 6.54
CA LYS A 166 -1.59 -16.57 6.77
C LYS A 166 -1.49 -15.18 6.14
N GLU A 167 -0.40 -14.46 6.39
CA GLU A 167 -0.23 -13.07 5.91
C GLU A 167 0.42 -12.96 4.52
N CYS A 168 0.54 -14.07 3.79
CA CYS A 168 1.18 -14.06 2.49
C CYS A 168 0.29 -13.39 1.44
N VAL A 169 0.87 -12.39 0.76
CA VAL A 169 0.30 -11.69 -0.38
C VAL A 169 1.18 -11.81 -1.62
N LEU A 170 2.13 -12.76 -1.64
CA LEU A 170 2.98 -12.99 -2.80
C LEU A 170 2.10 -13.38 -4.01
N PRO A 171 2.15 -12.66 -5.14
CA PRO A 171 1.25 -12.92 -6.26
C PRO A 171 1.31 -14.35 -6.81
N ALA A 172 2.50 -14.96 -6.86
CA ALA A 172 2.69 -16.35 -7.27
C ALA A 172 1.94 -17.38 -6.39
N HIS A 173 1.56 -16.99 -5.16
CA HIS A 173 0.79 -17.83 -4.24
C HIS A 173 -0.70 -17.50 -4.23
N LEU A 174 -1.13 -16.48 -4.98
CA LEU A 174 -2.50 -16.01 -5.01
C LEU A 174 -3.22 -16.56 -6.23
N THR A 175 -4.43 -17.04 -6.00
CA THR A 175 -5.34 -17.50 -7.04
C THR A 175 -6.72 -16.94 -6.76
N ASP A 176 -7.50 -16.68 -7.81
CA ASP A 176 -8.92 -16.42 -7.73
C ASP A 176 -9.74 -17.68 -8.07
N GLN A 177 -11.07 -17.59 -8.12
CA GLN A 177 -11.93 -18.78 -8.25
C GLN A 177 -11.77 -19.53 -9.58
N PRO A 178 -11.69 -18.88 -10.75
CA PRO A 178 -11.36 -19.53 -12.02
C PRO A 178 -9.99 -20.21 -11.99
N GLU A 179 -8.97 -19.54 -11.44
CA GLU A 179 -7.60 -20.07 -11.37
C GLU A 179 -7.46 -21.28 -10.45
N ARG A 180 -8.27 -21.35 -9.39
CA ARG A 180 -8.38 -22.56 -8.55
C ARG A 180 -9.10 -23.71 -9.23
N GLY A 181 -9.81 -23.43 -10.33
CA GLY A 181 -10.52 -24.40 -11.13
C GLY A 181 -11.36 -25.35 -10.28
N TYR A 182 -12.38 -24.86 -9.54
CA TYR A 182 -13.17 -25.67 -8.57
C TYR A 182 -13.79 -26.94 -9.19
N CYS A 183 -12.96 -27.96 -9.26
CA CYS A 183 -13.26 -29.29 -9.71
C CYS A 183 -13.42 -30.19 -8.47
N GLY A 184 -14.23 -31.24 -8.55
CA GLY A 184 -14.48 -32.12 -7.41
C GLY A 184 -15.68 -31.76 -6.53
N THR A 185 -16.53 -30.82 -6.98
CA THR A 185 -17.85 -30.58 -6.37
C THR A 185 -18.95 -30.81 -7.40
N ARG A 186 -20.19 -31.06 -6.95
CA ARG A 186 -21.36 -31.14 -7.85
C ARG A 186 -21.50 -29.85 -8.67
N ASN A 187 -21.19 -28.69 -8.08
CA ASN A 187 -21.23 -27.41 -8.78
C ASN A 187 -20.11 -27.30 -9.83
N GLY A 188 -18.92 -27.84 -9.55
CA GLY A 188 -17.84 -27.96 -10.53
C GLY A 188 -18.22 -28.83 -11.74
N TYR A 189 -19.02 -29.88 -11.52
CA TYR A 189 -19.57 -30.71 -12.61
C TYR A 189 -20.59 -29.98 -13.47
N LEU A 190 -21.58 -29.34 -12.84
CA LEU A 190 -22.61 -28.58 -13.55
C LEU A 190 -21.99 -27.47 -14.40
N ARG A 191 -20.89 -26.86 -13.94
CA ARG A 191 -20.12 -25.87 -14.69
C ARG A 191 -19.57 -26.43 -16.01
N HIS A 192 -18.81 -27.53 -15.97
CA HIS A 192 -18.26 -28.13 -17.19
C HIS A 192 -19.36 -28.46 -18.20
N ARG A 193 -20.47 -29.06 -17.72
CA ARG A 193 -21.61 -29.38 -18.57
C ARG A 193 -22.23 -28.12 -19.20
N LYS A 194 -22.37 -27.04 -18.44
CA LYS A 194 -22.89 -25.76 -18.94
C LYS A 194 -21.99 -25.16 -20.03
N ASN A 195 -20.67 -25.29 -19.88
CA ASN A 195 -19.69 -24.74 -20.81
C ASN A 195 -19.47 -25.62 -22.05
N GLY A 196 -20.15 -26.77 -22.17
CA GLY A 196 -19.91 -27.72 -23.26
C GLY A 196 -18.53 -28.39 -23.20
N GLU A 197 -17.84 -28.26 -22.06
CA GLU A 197 -16.54 -28.87 -21.81
C GLU A 197 -16.72 -30.28 -21.24
N GLU A 198 -15.80 -31.20 -21.53
CA GLU A 198 -15.81 -32.50 -20.88
C GLU A 198 -15.55 -32.33 -19.37
N ALA A 199 -16.52 -32.71 -18.55
CA ALA A 199 -16.42 -32.55 -17.10
C ALA A 199 -15.34 -33.45 -16.52
N CYS A 200 -14.35 -32.91 -15.81
CA CYS A 200 -13.26 -33.72 -15.24
C CYS A 200 -13.75 -34.83 -14.28
N LYS A 201 -12.96 -35.90 -14.12
CA LYS A 201 -13.30 -37.08 -13.28
C LYS A 201 -13.75 -36.72 -11.85
N PRO A 202 -13.08 -35.82 -11.10
CA PRO A 202 -13.51 -35.44 -9.74
C PRO A 202 -14.91 -34.83 -9.70
N CYS A 203 -15.22 -33.95 -10.65
CA CYS A 203 -16.54 -33.37 -10.81
C CYS A 203 -17.60 -34.43 -11.10
N ARG A 204 -17.33 -35.34 -12.05
CA ARG A 204 -18.25 -36.44 -12.38
C ARG A 204 -18.56 -37.29 -11.16
N LYS A 205 -17.53 -37.71 -10.41
CA LYS A 205 -17.67 -38.48 -9.17
C LYS A 205 -18.49 -37.71 -8.11
N ALA A 206 -18.21 -36.42 -7.90
CA ALA A 206 -18.95 -35.60 -6.94
C ALA A 206 -20.44 -35.44 -7.29
N ASN A 207 -20.77 -35.40 -8.59
CA ASN A 207 -22.16 -35.43 -9.04
C ASN A 207 -22.81 -36.79 -8.77
N THR A 208 -22.16 -37.89 -9.16
CA THR A 208 -22.65 -39.26 -8.90
C THR A 208 -22.87 -39.54 -7.42
N ASP A 209 -21.93 -39.15 -6.56
CA ASP A 209 -22.03 -39.36 -5.11
C ASP A 209 -23.19 -38.57 -4.50
N ALA A 210 -23.45 -37.36 -5.02
CA ALA A 210 -24.59 -36.55 -4.60
C ALA A 210 -25.93 -37.15 -5.06
N ASP A 211 -26.00 -37.73 -6.26
CA ASP A 211 -27.20 -38.42 -6.77
C ASP A 211 -27.49 -39.71 -5.99
N ASN A 212 -26.47 -40.52 -5.72
CA ASN A 212 -26.61 -41.73 -4.91
C ASN A 212 -26.98 -41.42 -3.46
N ARG A 213 -26.57 -40.26 -2.93
CA ARG A 213 -27.03 -39.79 -1.62
C ARG A 213 -28.52 -39.42 -1.67
N LEU A 214 -28.93 -38.62 -2.65
CA LEU A 214 -30.33 -38.23 -2.83
C LEU A 214 -31.25 -39.45 -2.91
N ARG A 215 -30.85 -40.50 -3.63
CA ARG A 215 -31.63 -41.75 -3.71
C ARG A 215 -31.74 -42.48 -2.36
N ARG A 216 -30.68 -42.48 -1.55
CA ARG A 216 -30.66 -43.19 -0.27
C ARG A 216 -31.36 -42.43 0.85
N THR A 217 -31.22 -41.11 0.89
CA THR A 217 -31.68 -40.30 2.03
C THR A 217 -32.80 -39.33 1.69
N GLY A 218 -33.24 -39.27 0.42
CA GLY A 218 -34.21 -38.28 -0.06
C GLY A 218 -33.67 -36.85 -0.09
N THR A 219 -32.38 -36.63 0.19
CA THR A 219 -31.78 -35.29 0.24
C THR A 219 -30.33 -35.24 -0.28
N THR A 220 -29.95 -34.12 -0.89
CA THR A 220 -28.58 -33.86 -1.36
C THR A 220 -27.66 -33.32 -0.28
N LYS A 221 -28.20 -32.83 0.84
CA LYS A 221 -27.40 -32.28 1.94
C LYS A 221 -26.75 -33.41 2.75
N LYS A 222 -25.50 -33.23 3.16
CA LYS A 222 -24.84 -34.15 4.10
C LYS A 222 -25.55 -33.97 5.44
N LYS A 223 -26.15 -35.02 6.01
CA LYS A 223 -26.65 -34.98 7.38
C LYS A 223 -25.43 -34.76 8.29
N PRO A 224 -25.39 -33.74 9.16
CA PRO A 224 -24.28 -33.58 10.07
C PRO A 224 -24.20 -34.85 10.95
N ALA A 225 -23.00 -35.34 11.19
CA ALA A 225 -22.79 -36.41 12.14
C ALA A 225 -23.22 -35.90 13.53
N ALA A 226 -24.10 -36.65 14.19
CA ALA A 226 -24.44 -36.43 15.59
C ALA A 226 -23.28 -36.88 16.48
#